data_AF-A0A959GWY4-F1
#
_entry.id   AF-A0A959GWY4-F1
#
_cell.length_a   1.000
_cell.length_b   1.000
_cell.length_c   1.000
_cell.angle_alpha   90.00
_cell.angle_beta   90.00
_cell.angle_gamma   90.00
#
_symmetry.space_group_name_H-M   'P 1'
#
loop_
_entity.id
_entity.type
_entity.pdbx_description
1 polymer ?
#
loop_
_entity_poly.entity_id
_entity_poly.type
_entity_poly.pdbx_seq_one_letter_code
_entity_poly.pdbx_strand_id
1 'polypeptide(L)'
;VLGLYMQGITDESLFEGGYLSHWTYTNVVKLALRQKDYKWAEQFIREYSRKLAPHSREDALHFNLAELFYQKEQYGEVLSHLSQLNFTDMFYHMGSRTVLAKTYYESDEIESLLSLMASFSGFLRRNKKISPALKKTYLNFCNLLIQLLHDNPRKREKVKAQIQHTQPLAERAWLMKVWEERGRAR
;
A
#
# COMPACT_ATOMS: atom_id res chain seq x y z
N VAL A 1 1.52 16.35 -14.57
CA VAL A 1 1.33 14.88 -14.66
C VAL A 1 -0.12 14.49 -14.45
N LEU A 2 -0.76 14.79 -13.30
CA LEU A 2 -2.17 14.47 -13.07
C LEU A 2 -3.10 15.01 -14.18
N GLY A 3 -2.89 16.25 -14.63
CA GLY A 3 -3.67 16.83 -15.73
C GLY A 3 -3.60 16.05 -17.06
N LEU A 4 -2.44 15.46 -17.39
CA LEU A 4 -2.29 14.65 -18.62
C LEU A 4 -3.06 13.33 -18.51
N TYR A 5 -3.06 12.70 -17.33
CA TYR A 5 -3.87 11.52 -17.08
C TYR A 5 -5.37 11.85 -17.19
N MET A 6 -5.80 12.96 -16.59
CA MET A 6 -7.20 13.35 -16.63
C MET A 6 -7.66 13.66 -18.05
N GLN A 7 -6.84 14.35 -18.85
CA GLN A 7 -7.14 14.57 -20.26
C GLN A 7 -7.32 13.24 -21.01
N GLY A 8 -6.39 12.29 -20.86
CA GLY A 8 -6.51 10.99 -21.51
C GLY A 8 -7.65 10.11 -20.99
N ILE A 9 -8.15 10.35 -19.77
CA ILE A 9 -9.34 9.70 -19.23
C ILE A 9 -10.61 10.33 -19.80
N THR A 10 -10.67 11.67 -19.87
CA THR A 10 -11.82 12.41 -20.37
C THR A 10 -12.02 12.18 -21.87
N ASP A 11 -10.95 12.13 -22.64
CA ASP A 11 -10.98 11.88 -24.08
C ASP A 11 -11.01 10.38 -24.42
N GLU A 12 -11.16 9.52 -23.40
CA GLU A 12 -11.17 8.05 -23.46
C GLU A 12 -9.93 7.42 -24.12
N SER A 13 -8.85 8.17 -24.37
CA SER A 13 -7.63 7.70 -25.00
C SER A 13 -6.84 6.69 -24.15
N LEU A 14 -7.13 6.61 -22.85
CA LEU A 14 -6.54 5.65 -21.91
C LEU A 14 -7.45 4.44 -21.63
N PHE A 15 -8.54 4.29 -22.39
CA PHE A 15 -9.45 3.17 -22.29
C PHE A 15 -9.02 2.06 -23.25
N GLU A 16 -8.95 0.84 -22.75
CA GLU A 16 -8.67 -0.35 -23.54
C GLU A 16 -9.88 -1.28 -23.44
N GLY A 17 -10.44 -1.67 -24.60
CA GLY A 17 -11.65 -2.51 -24.63
C GLY A 17 -12.87 -1.86 -23.97
N GLY A 18 -12.96 -0.53 -23.97
CA GLY A 18 -14.06 0.23 -23.35
C GLY A 18 -13.94 0.38 -21.84
N TYR A 19 -12.82 -0.03 -21.24
CA TYR A 19 -12.58 0.09 -19.80
C TYR A 19 -11.32 0.88 -19.50
N LEU A 20 -11.37 1.66 -18.42
CA LEU A 20 -10.19 2.25 -17.82
C LEU A 20 -9.39 1.14 -17.11
N SER A 21 -8.09 1.07 -17.38
CA SER A 21 -7.21 0.15 -16.67
C SER A 21 -7.15 0.47 -15.18
N HIS A 22 -7.25 -0.55 -14.33
CA HIS A 22 -7.20 -0.39 -12.88
C HIS A 22 -5.84 0.18 -12.39
N TRP A 23 -4.77 -0.03 -13.18
CA TRP A 23 -3.46 0.57 -12.94
C TRP A 23 -3.48 2.08 -13.15
N THR A 24 -4.03 2.54 -14.28
CA THR A 24 -4.20 3.97 -14.59
C THR A 24 -5.06 4.65 -13.54
N TYR A 25 -6.19 4.05 -13.20
CA TYR A 25 -7.08 4.53 -12.14
C TYR A 25 -6.34 4.68 -10.80
N THR A 26 -5.64 3.64 -10.34
CA THR A 26 -4.88 3.70 -9.08
C THR A 26 -3.76 4.73 -9.11
N ASN A 27 -3.10 4.91 -10.26
CA ASN A 27 -2.06 5.92 -10.41
C ASN A 27 -2.61 7.35 -10.29
N VAL A 28 -3.78 7.61 -10.87
CA VAL A 28 -4.47 8.91 -10.75
C VAL A 28 -4.80 9.21 -9.30
N VAL A 29 -5.36 8.24 -8.57
CA VAL A 29 -5.64 8.37 -7.14
C VAL A 29 -4.36 8.69 -6.37
N LYS A 30 -3.27 7.93 -6.58
CA LYS A 30 -1.98 8.17 -5.91
C LYS A 30 -1.43 9.57 -6.18
N LEU A 31 -1.58 10.09 -7.40
CA LEU A 31 -1.17 11.44 -7.75
C LEU A 31 -2.00 12.51 -7.03
N ALA A 32 -3.30 12.30 -6.88
CA ALA A 32 -4.17 13.21 -6.12
C ALA A 32 -3.87 13.18 -4.62
N LEU A 33 -3.68 11.98 -4.04
CA LEU A 33 -3.30 11.82 -2.64
C LEU A 33 -1.97 12.53 -2.32
N ARG A 34 -0.98 12.48 -3.22
CA ARG A 34 0.29 13.23 -3.07
C ARG A 34 0.09 14.75 -3.06
N GLN A 35 -0.92 15.24 -3.77
CA GLN A 35 -1.29 16.67 -3.77
C GLN A 35 -2.18 17.04 -2.57
N LYS A 36 -2.52 16.07 -1.72
CA LYS A 36 -3.42 16.22 -0.57
C LYS A 36 -4.83 16.70 -0.94
N ASP A 37 -5.24 16.53 -2.19
CA ASP A 37 -6.61 16.83 -2.62
C ASP A 37 -7.52 15.64 -2.36
N TYR A 38 -7.83 15.44 -1.09
CA TYR A 38 -8.59 14.27 -0.62
C TYR A 38 -10.05 14.29 -1.10
N LYS A 39 -10.65 15.47 -1.25
CA LYS A 39 -12.02 15.61 -1.75
C LYS A 39 -12.09 15.18 -3.21
N TRP A 40 -11.18 15.69 -4.04
CA TRP A 40 -11.11 15.29 -5.44
C TRP A 40 -10.80 13.80 -5.59
N ALA A 41 -9.85 13.28 -4.80
CA ALA A 41 -9.51 11.86 -4.83
C ALA A 41 -10.73 10.99 -4.50
N GLU A 42 -11.49 11.32 -3.46
CA GLU A 42 -12.70 10.59 -3.09
C GLU A 42 -13.75 10.60 -4.20
N GLN A 43 -14.00 11.77 -4.80
CA GLN A 43 -14.93 11.92 -5.91
C GLN A 43 -14.49 11.06 -7.11
N PHE A 44 -13.23 11.20 -7.53
CA PHE A 44 -12.68 10.44 -8.64
C PHE A 44 -12.78 8.92 -8.39
N ILE A 45 -12.42 8.47 -7.20
CA ILE A 45 -12.49 7.05 -6.82
C ILE A 45 -13.90 6.51 -7.03
N ARG A 46 -14.91 7.21 -6.50
CA ARG A 46 -16.32 6.76 -6.56
C ARG A 46 -16.88 6.81 -7.98
N GLU A 47 -16.63 7.88 -8.72
CA GLU A 47 -17.19 8.08 -10.06
C GLU A 47 -16.53 7.17 -11.11
N TYR A 48 -15.20 7.10 -11.13
CA TYR A 48 -14.46 6.39 -12.18
C TYR A 48 -14.31 4.89 -11.92
N SER A 49 -14.64 4.39 -10.72
CA SER A 49 -14.71 2.95 -10.46
C SER A 49 -15.66 2.23 -11.44
N ARG A 50 -16.76 2.89 -11.84
CA ARG A 50 -17.75 2.35 -12.79
C ARG A 50 -17.19 2.18 -14.21
N LYS A 51 -16.12 2.90 -14.54
CA LYS A 51 -15.41 2.81 -15.82
C LYS A 51 -14.37 1.67 -15.85
N LEU A 52 -14.16 0.98 -14.73
CA LEU A 52 -13.28 -0.19 -14.65
C LEU A 52 -13.99 -1.47 -15.11
N ALA A 53 -13.19 -2.40 -15.61
CA ALA A 53 -13.64 -3.74 -15.95
C ALA A 53 -14.23 -4.46 -14.71
N PRO A 54 -15.40 -5.13 -14.83
CA PRO A 54 -16.14 -5.68 -13.69
C PRO A 54 -15.30 -6.54 -12.73
N HIS A 55 -14.43 -7.40 -13.27
CA HIS A 55 -13.57 -8.30 -12.48
C HIS A 55 -12.57 -7.61 -11.55
N SER A 56 -12.27 -6.33 -11.76
CA SER A 56 -11.26 -5.56 -11.02
C SER A 56 -11.84 -4.38 -10.26
N ARG A 57 -13.13 -4.08 -10.49
CA ARG A 57 -13.80 -2.86 -10.04
C ARG A 57 -13.85 -2.76 -8.52
N GLU A 58 -14.36 -3.79 -7.86
CA GLU A 58 -14.55 -3.78 -6.40
C GLU A 58 -13.20 -3.67 -5.67
N ASP A 59 -12.23 -4.49 -6.07
CA ASP A 59 -10.89 -4.44 -5.49
C ASP A 59 -10.22 -3.08 -5.71
N ALA A 60 -10.33 -2.50 -6.91
CA ALA A 60 -9.79 -1.18 -7.20
C ALA A 60 -10.45 -0.10 -6.34
N LEU A 61 -11.79 -0.11 -6.25
CA LEU A 61 -12.56 0.85 -5.46
C LEU A 61 -12.14 0.81 -3.99
N HIS A 62 -12.21 -0.38 -3.38
CA HIS A 62 -11.95 -0.54 -1.96
C HIS A 62 -10.49 -0.34 -1.60
N PHE A 63 -9.56 -0.79 -2.44
CA PHE A 63 -8.14 -0.55 -2.21
C PHE A 63 -7.82 0.95 -2.25
N ASN A 64 -8.34 1.68 -3.23
CA ASN A 64 -8.06 3.12 -3.36
C ASN A 64 -8.77 3.94 -2.27
N LEU A 65 -9.97 3.55 -1.83
CA LEU A 65 -10.61 4.14 -0.65
C LEU A 65 -9.76 3.90 0.61
N ALA A 66 -9.24 2.69 0.81
CA ALA A 66 -8.36 2.39 1.93
C ALA A 66 -7.07 3.26 1.92
N GLU A 67 -6.45 3.48 0.75
CA GLU A 67 -5.31 4.40 0.64
C GLU A 67 -5.70 5.85 0.98
N LEU A 68 -6.86 6.32 0.51
CA LEU A 68 -7.38 7.65 0.84
C LEU A 68 -7.60 7.82 2.34
N PHE A 69 -8.31 6.88 2.97
CA PHE A 69 -8.62 6.94 4.40
C PHE A 69 -7.38 6.80 5.27
N TYR A 70 -6.36 6.06 4.82
CA TYR A 70 -5.06 6.01 5.48
C TYR A 70 -4.39 7.40 5.47
N GLN A 71 -4.43 8.14 4.36
CA GLN A 71 -3.89 9.52 4.30
C GLN A 71 -4.68 10.52 5.16
N LYS A 72 -5.94 10.21 5.46
CA LYS A 72 -6.80 11.00 6.35
C LYS A 72 -6.70 10.54 7.82
N GLU A 73 -5.84 9.56 8.12
CA GLU A 73 -5.68 8.96 9.45
C GLU A 73 -6.98 8.35 10.01
N GLN A 74 -7.90 7.95 9.13
CA GLN A 74 -9.19 7.36 9.47
C GLN A 74 -9.10 5.83 9.46
N TYR A 75 -8.36 5.28 10.42
CA TYR A 75 -7.95 3.86 10.42
C TYR A 75 -9.11 2.86 10.45
N GLY A 76 -10.23 3.17 11.10
CA GLY A 76 -11.43 2.31 11.07
C GLY A 76 -11.98 2.11 9.66
N GLU A 77 -12.02 3.18 8.86
CA GLU A 77 -12.46 3.12 7.45
C GLU A 77 -11.46 2.34 6.59
N VAL A 78 -10.16 2.44 6.89
CA VAL A 78 -9.13 1.63 6.22
C VAL A 78 -9.43 0.14 6.43
N LEU A 79 -9.63 -0.30 7.68
CA LEU A 79 -9.93 -1.69 7.99
C LEU A 79 -11.23 -2.16 7.34
N SER A 80 -12.28 -1.33 7.38
CA SER A 80 -13.56 -1.60 6.73
C SER A 80 -13.36 -1.87 5.23
N HIS A 81 -12.66 -0.99 4.51
CA HIS A 81 -12.44 -1.17 3.08
C HIS A 81 -11.49 -2.32 2.73
N LEU A 82 -10.42 -2.54 3.50
CA LEU A 82 -9.52 -3.66 3.25
C LEU A 82 -10.20 -5.02 3.42
N SER A 83 -11.23 -5.11 4.28
CA SER A 83 -12.01 -6.34 4.48
C SER A 83 -12.90 -6.72 3.28
N GLN A 84 -13.18 -5.77 2.38
CA GLN A 84 -14.03 -5.98 1.19
C GLN A 84 -13.25 -6.47 -0.04
N LEU A 85 -11.93 -6.59 0.05
CA LEU A 85 -11.08 -7.01 -1.07
C LEU A 85 -11.22 -8.51 -1.37
N ASN A 86 -11.44 -8.84 -2.64
CA ASN A 86 -11.50 -10.22 -3.13
C ASN A 86 -10.14 -10.75 -3.60
N PHE A 87 -9.12 -9.88 -3.66
CA PHE A 87 -7.75 -10.18 -4.08
C PHE A 87 -7.67 -10.77 -5.50
N THR A 88 -8.41 -10.16 -6.44
CA THR A 88 -8.47 -10.58 -7.85
C THR A 88 -7.14 -10.36 -8.58
N ASP A 89 -6.33 -9.41 -8.11
CA ASP A 89 -4.96 -9.17 -8.58
C ASP A 89 -3.95 -9.21 -7.43
N MET A 90 -2.74 -9.72 -7.73
CA MET A 90 -1.64 -9.80 -6.77
C MET A 90 -1.23 -8.42 -6.22
N PHE A 91 -1.38 -7.36 -7.02
CA PHE A 91 -1.15 -5.99 -6.61
C PHE A 91 -2.01 -5.58 -5.43
N TYR A 92 -3.32 -5.87 -5.47
CA TYR A 92 -4.21 -5.55 -4.36
C TYR A 92 -3.89 -6.40 -3.13
N HIS A 93 -3.52 -7.67 -3.31
CA HIS A 93 -3.08 -8.50 -2.20
C HIS A 93 -1.81 -7.97 -1.53
N MET A 94 -0.82 -7.49 -2.29
CA MET A 94 0.41 -6.94 -1.71
C MET A 94 0.20 -5.55 -1.11
N GLY A 95 -0.51 -4.69 -1.83
CA GLY A 95 -0.82 -3.33 -1.42
C GLY A 95 -1.63 -3.31 -0.12
N SER A 96 -2.72 -4.08 -0.05
CA SER A 96 -3.57 -4.16 1.14
C SER A 96 -2.82 -4.60 2.38
N ARG A 97 -1.96 -5.62 2.29
CA ARG A 97 -1.12 -6.08 3.41
C ARG A 97 -0.14 -5.00 3.86
N THR A 98 0.32 -4.18 2.93
CA THR A 98 1.21 -3.05 3.21
C THR A 98 0.45 -1.93 3.91
N VAL A 99 -0.72 -1.53 3.40
CA VAL A 99 -1.59 -0.51 4.02
C VAL A 99 -2.01 -0.97 5.41
N LEU A 100 -2.44 -2.23 5.57
CA LEU A 100 -2.81 -2.80 6.86
C LEU A 100 -1.66 -2.79 7.87
N ALA A 101 -0.44 -3.12 7.43
CA ALA A 101 0.73 -3.07 8.29
C ALA A 101 1.02 -1.65 8.80
N LYS A 102 0.87 -0.67 7.91
CA LYS A 102 1.03 0.74 8.26
C LYS A 102 -0.08 1.19 9.22
N THR A 103 -1.32 0.82 8.95
CA THR A 103 -2.46 1.11 9.83
C THR A 103 -2.23 0.57 11.24
N TYR A 104 -1.86 -0.71 11.39
CA TYR A 104 -1.58 -1.28 12.72
C TYR A 104 -0.41 -0.61 13.44
N TYR A 105 0.61 -0.16 12.71
CA TYR A 105 1.69 0.60 13.33
C TYR A 105 1.21 1.97 13.84
N GLU A 106 0.49 2.72 13.01
CA GLU A 106 0.03 4.08 13.36
C GLU A 106 -1.10 4.06 14.40
N SER A 107 -1.83 2.93 14.55
CA SER A 107 -2.83 2.72 15.61
C SER A 107 -2.29 2.01 16.87
N ASP A 108 -0.96 1.83 16.97
CA ASP A 108 -0.27 1.13 18.08
C ASP A 108 -0.73 -0.33 18.33
N GLU A 109 -1.30 -0.98 17.31
CA GLU A 109 -1.70 -2.39 17.33
C GLU A 109 -0.51 -3.31 17.00
N ILE A 110 0.53 -3.26 17.82
CA ILE A 110 1.81 -3.93 17.54
C ILE A 110 1.68 -5.46 17.48
N GLU A 111 0.82 -6.08 18.29
CA GLU A 111 0.59 -7.53 18.26
C GLU A 111 -0.09 -7.98 16.95
N SER A 112 -1.10 -7.23 16.49
CA SER A 112 -1.76 -7.43 15.20
C SER A 112 -0.75 -7.29 14.06
N LEU A 113 0.13 -6.28 14.14
CA LEU A 113 1.19 -6.05 13.17
C LEU A 113 2.19 -7.20 13.09
N LEU A 114 2.69 -7.70 14.22
CA LEU A 114 3.62 -8.83 14.26
C LEU A 114 2.99 -10.09 13.69
N SER A 115 1.72 -10.36 14.04
CA SER A 115 0.95 -11.48 13.51
C SER A 115 0.74 -11.38 11.99
N LEU A 116 0.47 -10.16 11.50
CA LEU A 116 0.39 -9.88 10.07
C LEU A 116 1.73 -10.12 9.37
N MET A 117 2.85 -9.64 9.92
CA MET A 117 4.17 -9.83 9.31
C MET A 117 4.56 -11.32 9.22
N ALA A 118 4.26 -12.11 10.25
CA ALA A 118 4.49 -13.55 10.25
C ALA A 118 3.67 -14.27 9.17
N SER A 119 2.35 -14.01 9.13
CA SER A 119 1.44 -14.63 8.15
C SER A 119 1.76 -14.20 6.71
N PHE A 120 2.06 -12.91 6.49
CA PHE A 120 2.42 -12.37 5.18
C PHE A 120 3.75 -12.96 4.67
N SER A 121 4.76 -13.03 5.54
CA SER A 121 6.03 -13.69 5.20
C SER A 121 5.84 -15.16 4.83
N GLY A 122 4.99 -15.88 5.57
CA GLY A 122 4.63 -17.26 5.28
C GLY A 122 3.96 -17.42 3.91
N PHE A 123 2.99 -16.56 3.60
CA PHE A 123 2.32 -16.52 2.30
C PHE A 123 3.30 -16.28 1.15
N LEU A 124 4.17 -15.27 1.26
CA LEU A 124 5.17 -14.92 0.24
C LEU A 124 6.11 -16.09 -0.08
N ARG A 125 6.58 -16.81 0.95
CA ARG A 125 7.48 -17.96 0.78
C ARG A 125 6.78 -19.10 0.03
N ARG A 126 5.54 -19.43 0.42
CA ARG A 126 4.79 -20.59 -0.13
C ARG A 126 4.21 -20.36 -1.52
N ASN A 127 3.83 -19.13 -1.86
CA ASN A 127 3.08 -18.86 -3.08
C ASN A 127 4.00 -18.91 -4.33
N LYS A 128 3.90 -19.95 -5.15
CA LYS A 128 4.76 -20.15 -6.33
C LYS A 128 4.45 -19.22 -7.51
N LYS A 129 3.30 -18.54 -7.51
CA LYS A 129 2.87 -17.64 -8.61
C LYS A 129 3.53 -16.26 -8.55
N ILE A 130 4.09 -15.89 -7.40
CA ILE A 130 4.74 -14.59 -7.20
C ILE A 130 6.19 -14.67 -7.72
N SER A 131 6.60 -13.68 -8.51
CA SER A 131 7.98 -13.63 -9.02
C SER A 131 9.00 -13.57 -7.88
N PRO A 132 10.21 -14.16 -8.06
CA PRO A 132 11.25 -14.13 -7.03
C PRO A 132 11.63 -12.70 -6.60
N ALA A 133 11.67 -11.77 -7.55
CA ALA A 133 11.96 -10.36 -7.26
C ALA A 133 10.89 -9.74 -6.36
N LEU A 134 9.60 -9.91 -6.69
CA LEU A 134 8.50 -9.35 -5.91
C LEU A 134 8.43 -9.98 -4.51
N LYS A 135 8.64 -11.30 -4.40
CA LYS A 135 8.78 -11.98 -3.09
C LYS A 135 9.88 -11.34 -2.26
N LYS A 136 11.06 -11.15 -2.84
CA LYS A 136 12.21 -10.57 -2.15
C LYS A 136 11.89 -9.15 -1.65
N THR A 137 11.23 -8.33 -2.48
CA THR A 137 10.81 -6.96 -2.12
C THR A 137 9.99 -6.92 -0.82
N TYR A 138 8.95 -7.76 -0.72
CA TYR A 138 8.04 -7.76 0.42
C TYR A 138 8.57 -8.56 1.63
N LEU A 139 9.38 -9.60 1.41
CA LEU A 139 10.07 -10.30 2.50
C LEU A 139 11.08 -9.37 3.18
N ASN A 140 11.80 -8.55 2.41
CA ASN A 140 12.69 -7.53 2.95
C ASN A 140 11.92 -6.51 3.80
N PHE A 141 10.75 -6.05 3.31
CA PHE A 141 9.86 -5.18 4.09
C PHE A 141 9.44 -5.81 5.43
N CYS A 142 8.92 -7.05 5.41
CA CYS A 142 8.49 -7.74 6.63
C CYS A 142 9.65 -7.90 7.62
N ASN A 143 10.82 -8.35 7.15
CA ASN A 143 11.98 -8.59 7.99
C ASN A 143 12.53 -7.30 8.63
N LEU A 144 12.54 -6.19 7.89
CA LEU A 144 13.01 -4.90 8.41
C LEU A 144 12.01 -4.29 9.38
N LEU A 145 10.70 -4.39 9.10
CA LEU A 145 9.68 -3.92 10.01
C LEU A 145 9.73 -4.68 11.35
N ILE A 146 9.82 -6.02 11.33
CA ILE A 146 9.99 -6.81 12.57
C ILE A 146 11.23 -6.37 13.36
N GLN A 147 12.36 -6.10 12.68
CA GLN A 147 13.58 -5.62 13.35
C GLN A 147 13.41 -4.25 14.00
N LEU A 148 12.65 -3.35 13.36
CA LEU A 148 12.27 -2.07 13.95
C LEU A 148 11.34 -2.26 15.15
N LEU A 149 10.43 -3.24 15.10
CA LEU A 149 9.45 -3.52 16.15
C LEU A 149 10.08 -4.09 17.44
N HIS A 150 11.14 -4.90 17.33
CA HIS A 150 11.86 -5.46 18.49
C HIS A 150 12.75 -4.44 19.24
N ASP A 151 12.83 -3.19 18.76
CA ASP A 151 13.54 -2.05 19.37
C ASP A 151 14.86 -2.38 20.09
N ASN A 152 15.86 -2.90 19.36
CA ASN A 152 17.19 -3.17 19.92
C ASN A 152 18.13 -1.97 19.70
N PRO A 153 18.50 -1.19 20.74
CA PRO A 153 19.31 0.02 20.59
C PRO A 153 20.66 -0.23 19.90
N ARG A 154 21.31 -1.35 20.23
CA ARG A 154 22.64 -1.71 19.69
C ARG A 154 22.60 -2.02 18.20
N LYS A 155 21.43 -2.39 17.67
CA LYS A 155 21.24 -2.74 16.26
C LYS A 155 20.58 -1.61 15.46
N ARG A 156 20.20 -0.49 16.09
CA ARG A 156 19.40 0.56 15.45
C ARG A 156 20.08 1.19 14.23
N GLU A 157 21.36 1.54 14.31
CA GLU A 157 22.10 2.07 13.16
C GLU A 157 22.33 1.02 12.07
N LYS A 158 22.48 -0.26 12.46
CA LYS A 158 22.53 -1.37 11.51
C LYS A 158 21.22 -1.50 10.73
N VAL A 159 20.07 -1.39 11.41
CA VAL A 159 18.75 -1.46 10.76
C VAL A 159 18.56 -0.26 9.82
N LYS A 160 19.00 0.95 10.21
CA LYS A 160 19.01 2.13 9.33
C LYS A 160 19.78 1.86 8.03
N ALA A 161 21.02 1.37 8.15
CA ALA A 161 21.85 1.06 7.00
C ALA A 161 21.20 -0.02 6.11
N GLN A 162 20.58 -1.05 6.72
CA GLN A 162 19.82 -2.05 5.97
C GLN A 162 18.64 -1.43 5.23
N ILE A 163 17.87 -0.52 5.85
CA ILE A 163 16.78 0.19 5.18
C ILE A 163 17.30 1.06 4.04
N GLN A 164 18.51 1.63 4.11
CA GLN A 164 19.06 2.45 3.04
C GLN A 164 19.59 1.61 1.85
N HIS A 165 20.22 0.47 2.12
CA HIS A 165 20.94 -0.28 1.09
C HIS A 165 20.21 -1.52 0.55
N THR A 166 19.21 -2.04 1.26
CA THR A 166 18.49 -3.24 0.81
C THR A 166 17.74 -2.95 -0.49
N GLN A 167 18.03 -3.72 -1.54
CA GLN A 167 17.32 -3.68 -2.81
C GLN A 167 17.00 -5.10 -3.30
N PRO A 168 15.76 -5.38 -3.73
CA PRO A 168 14.60 -4.49 -3.73
C PRO A 168 13.96 -4.34 -2.33
N LEU A 169 13.21 -3.26 -2.08
CA LEU A 169 12.52 -3.00 -0.80
C LEU A 169 11.22 -2.19 -1.02
N ALA A 170 10.11 -2.69 -0.48
CA ALA A 170 8.85 -1.93 -0.42
C ALA A 170 8.89 -0.88 0.69
N GLU A 171 8.17 0.24 0.51
CA GLU A 171 7.93 1.26 1.54
C GLU A 171 9.19 1.80 2.26
N ARG A 172 10.32 1.94 1.55
CA ARG A 172 11.59 2.43 2.14
C ARG A 172 11.42 3.74 2.91
N ALA A 173 10.72 4.71 2.32
CA ALA A 173 10.49 6.01 2.96
C ALA A 173 9.71 5.89 4.27
N TRP A 174 8.70 5.02 4.31
CA TRP A 174 7.91 4.79 5.52
C TRP A 174 8.69 4.00 6.58
N LEU A 175 9.48 2.99 6.19
CA LEU A 175 10.37 2.29 7.14
C LEU A 175 11.40 3.24 7.77
N MET A 176 11.90 4.24 7.02
CA MET A 176 12.74 5.30 7.58
C MET A 176 11.98 6.19 8.56
N LYS A 177 10.73 6.59 8.26
CA LYS A 177 9.86 7.32 9.20
C LYS A 177 9.71 6.54 10.51
N VAL A 178 9.36 5.27 10.45
CA VAL A 178 9.24 4.38 11.63
C VAL A 178 10.53 4.36 12.44
N TRP A 179 11.69 4.20 11.77
CA TRP A 179 12.99 4.22 12.44
C TRP A 179 13.26 5.55 13.17
N GLU A 180 12.91 6.69 12.58
CA GLU A 180 13.06 8.02 13.18
C GLU A 180 12.18 8.19 14.42
N GLU A 181 10.89 7.86 14.32
CA GLU A 181 9.90 8.00 15.40
C GLU A 181 10.27 7.18 16.63
N ARG A 182 10.61 5.91 16.44
CA ARG A 182 11.03 5.03 17.54
C ARG A 182 12.38 5.44 18.15
N GLY A 183 13.15 6.29 17.46
CA GLY A 183 14.34 6.92 18.01
C GLY A 183 14.06 8.12 18.90
N ARG A 184 12.96 8.85 18.66
CA ARG A 184 12.57 10.05 19.42
C ARG A 184 11.76 9.74 20.68
N ALA A 185 11.10 8.57 20.72
CA ALA A 185 10.39 8.10 21.92
C ALA A 185 11.34 7.62 23.05
N ARG A 186 12.61 8.05 23.04
CA ARG A 186 13.68 7.67 23.98
C ARG A 186 14.24 8.89 24.70
#